data_AF-A0A0C1J9G9-F1
#
_entry.id   AF-A0A0C1J9G9-F1
#
_cell.length_a   1.000
_cell.length_b   1.000
_cell.length_c   1.000
_cell.angle_alpha   90.00
_cell.angle_beta   90.00
_cell.angle_gamma   90.00
#
_symmetry.space_group_name_H-M   'P 1'
#
loop_
_entity.id
_entity.type
_entity.pdbx_description
1 polymer ?
#
loop_
_entity_poly.entity_id
_entity_poly.type
_entity_poly.pdbx_seq_one_letter_code
_entity_poly.pdbx_strand_id
1 'polypeptide(L)'
;MFGSLGKLVERQIRKAQAEGQLEGLEGEGAPLPDRSGEAQSDPAIAAGHRIMAQAGVLPEEFDIKKELDAARKGYAALTDPEARKAAMARIADLEMRYNMARDARRAFLR
;
A
#
# COMPACT_ATOMS: atom_id res chain seq x y z
N MET A 1 6.21 -19.27 -38.89
CA MET A 1 5.12 -20.14 -38.37
C MET A 1 4.45 -19.53 -37.13
N PHE A 2 3.84 -18.34 -37.24
CA PHE A 2 3.07 -17.73 -36.12
C PHE A 2 1.63 -17.35 -36.49
N GLY A 3 1.23 -17.53 -37.76
CA GLY A 3 -0.08 -17.10 -38.26
C GLY A 3 -1.27 -17.89 -37.71
N SER A 4 -1.07 -19.12 -37.23
CA SER A 4 -2.14 -19.91 -36.59
C SER A 4 -2.47 -19.39 -35.18
N LEU A 5 -1.44 -19.03 -34.40
CA LEU A 5 -1.60 -18.46 -33.07
C LEU A 5 -2.27 -17.09 -33.13
N GLY A 6 -1.84 -16.23 -34.06
CA GLY A 6 -2.48 -14.92 -34.28
C GLY A 6 -3.97 -15.03 -34.60
N LYS A 7 -4.37 -16.00 -35.45
CA LYS A 7 -5.79 -16.26 -35.75
C LYS A 7 -6.59 -16.76 -34.53
N LEU A 8 -5.94 -17.49 -33.62
CA LEU A 8 -6.54 -17.95 -32.36
C LEU A 8 -6.76 -16.79 -31.38
N VAL A 9 -5.74 -15.94 -31.23
CA VAL A 9 -5.80 -14.74 -30.39
C VAL A 9 -6.87 -13.77 -30.91
N GLU A 10 -6.88 -13.48 -32.20
CA GLU A 10 -7.85 -12.58 -32.84
C GLU A 10 -9.30 -13.06 -32.63
N ARG A 11 -9.54 -14.37 -32.74
CA ARG A 11 -10.87 -14.94 -32.46
C ARG A 11 -11.29 -14.73 -31.00
N GLN A 12 -10.37 -14.85 -30.04
CA GLN A 12 -10.72 -14.61 -28.64
C GLN A 12 -10.97 -13.14 -28.34
N ILE A 13 -10.18 -12.23 -28.90
CA ILE A 13 -10.40 -10.79 -28.75
C ILE A 13 -11.78 -10.41 -29.29
N ARG A 14 -12.14 -10.88 -30.50
CA ARG A 14 -13.46 -10.61 -31.10
C ARG A 14 -14.62 -11.18 -30.29
N LYS A 15 -14.43 -12.37 -29.72
CA LYS A 15 -15.43 -12.98 -28.83
C LYS A 15 -15.64 -12.11 -27.59
N ALA A 16 -14.57 -11.71 -26.91
CA ALA A 16 -14.64 -10.85 -25.73
C ALA A 16 -15.30 -9.49 -26.03
N GLN A 17 -15.01 -8.90 -27.20
CA GLN A 17 -15.69 -7.69 -27.70
C GLN A 17 -17.19 -7.91 -27.89
N ALA A 18 -17.58 -8.98 -28.60
CA ALA A 18 -19.00 -9.27 -28.87
C ALA A 18 -19.79 -9.60 -27.58
N GLU A 19 -19.11 -10.14 -26.57
CA GLU A 19 -19.68 -10.40 -25.24
C GLU A 19 -19.67 -9.17 -24.32
N GLY A 20 -19.18 -8.01 -24.79
CA GLY A 20 -19.10 -6.78 -24.01
C GLY A 20 -18.08 -6.83 -22.86
N GLN A 21 -17.20 -7.84 -22.83
CA GLN A 21 -16.21 -8.03 -21.75
C GLN A 21 -15.13 -6.94 -21.73
N LEU A 22 -15.02 -6.16 -22.80
CA LEU A 22 -14.08 -5.03 -22.92
C LEU A 22 -14.75 -3.67 -22.74
N GLU A 23 -16.04 -3.64 -22.39
CA GLU A 23 -16.83 -2.44 -22.12
C GLU A 23 -17.21 -2.38 -20.63
N GLY A 24 -17.42 -1.18 -20.09
CA GLY A 24 -17.70 -0.93 -18.68
C GLY A 24 -16.54 -1.26 -17.74
N LEU A 25 -15.29 -1.23 -18.22
CA LEU A 25 -14.13 -1.57 -17.39
C LEU A 25 -13.89 -0.51 -16.31
N GLU A 26 -13.26 -0.93 -15.20
CA GLU A 26 -12.90 -0.01 -14.13
C GLU A 26 -11.98 1.10 -14.68
N GLY A 27 -12.43 2.35 -14.60
CA GLY A 27 -11.71 3.50 -15.11
C GLY A 27 -11.90 3.78 -16.61
N GLU A 28 -12.84 3.12 -17.29
CA GLU A 28 -13.16 3.41 -18.68
C GLU A 28 -13.63 4.86 -18.86
N GLY A 29 -13.01 5.58 -19.80
CA GLY A 29 -13.28 7.00 -20.06
C GLY A 29 -12.76 7.97 -18.98
N ALA A 30 -12.22 7.47 -17.87
CA ALA A 30 -11.62 8.29 -16.83
C ALA A 30 -10.18 8.69 -17.21
N PRO A 31 -9.69 9.86 -16.75
CA PRO A 31 -8.28 10.20 -16.88
C PRO A 31 -7.41 9.16 -16.18
N LEU A 32 -6.23 8.89 -16.75
CA LEU A 32 -5.25 8.03 -16.10
C LEU A 32 -4.93 8.59 -14.70
N PRO A 33 -4.79 7.71 -13.68
CA PRO A 33 -4.43 8.15 -12.34
C PRO A 33 -3.08 8.86 -12.35
N ASP A 34 -2.96 9.94 -11.57
CA ASP A 34 -1.70 10.65 -11.42
C ASP A 34 -0.67 9.74 -10.75
N ARG A 35 0.42 9.48 -11.47
CA ARG A 35 1.56 8.65 -11.03
C ARG A 35 2.87 9.43 -11.11
N SER A 36 2.82 10.75 -11.13
CA SER A 36 4.01 11.61 -11.14
C SER A 36 4.97 11.29 -9.98
N GLY A 37 4.44 10.92 -8.81
CA GLY A 37 5.23 10.48 -7.66
C GLY A 37 5.94 9.12 -7.81
N GLU A 38 5.51 8.27 -8.75
CA GLU A 38 6.12 6.96 -9.03
C GLU A 38 7.19 7.06 -10.14
N ALA A 39 7.30 8.19 -10.84
CA ALA A 39 8.16 8.35 -12.02
C ALA A 39 9.65 8.13 -11.76
N GLN A 40 10.09 8.31 -10.51
CA GLN A 40 11.48 8.10 -10.08
C GLN A 40 11.71 6.74 -9.39
N SER A 41 10.66 5.93 -9.23
CA SER A 41 10.74 4.61 -8.58
C SER A 41 11.06 3.53 -9.61
N ASP A 42 11.71 2.45 -9.16
CA ASP A 42 11.85 1.25 -9.97
C ASP A 42 10.46 0.71 -10.39
N PRO A 43 10.21 0.42 -11.68
CA PRO A 43 8.90 0.01 -12.17
C PRO A 43 8.36 -1.27 -11.52
N ALA A 44 9.22 -2.21 -11.16
CA ALA A 44 8.82 -3.46 -10.52
C ALA A 44 8.42 -3.20 -9.05
N ILE A 45 9.16 -2.36 -8.33
CA ILE A 45 8.82 -1.94 -6.98
C ILE A 45 7.51 -1.14 -6.97
N ALA A 46 7.34 -0.20 -7.90
CA ALA A 46 6.09 0.56 -8.02
C ALA A 46 4.90 -0.36 -8.32
N ALA A 47 5.06 -1.36 -9.19
CA ALA A 47 4.03 -2.38 -9.44
C ALA A 47 3.70 -3.20 -8.19
N GLY A 48 4.71 -3.65 -7.45
CA GLY A 48 4.52 -4.38 -6.19
C GLY A 48 3.75 -3.57 -5.15
N HIS A 49 4.10 -2.29 -4.97
CA HIS A 49 3.37 -1.40 -4.07
C HIS A 49 1.91 -1.20 -4.49
N ARG A 50 1.62 -1.10 -5.79
CA ARG A 50 0.24 -0.97 -6.29
C ARG A 50 -0.59 -2.23 -6.02
N ILE A 51 -0.02 -3.42 -6.25
CA ILE A 51 -0.69 -4.69 -5.98
C ILE A 51 -1.02 -4.80 -4.48
N MET A 52 -0.06 -4.46 -3.61
CA MET A 52 -0.28 -4.45 -2.15
C MET A 52 -1.35 -3.44 -1.73
N ALA A 53 -1.32 -2.22 -2.28
CA ALA A 53 -2.32 -1.19 -2.00
C ALA A 53 -3.73 -1.61 -2.45
N GLN A 54 -3.86 -2.20 -3.65
CA GLN A 54 -5.12 -2.73 -4.17
C GLN A 54 -5.65 -3.90 -3.33
N ALA A 55 -4.75 -4.73 -2.78
CA ALA A 55 -5.10 -5.80 -1.85
C ALA A 55 -5.42 -5.30 -0.42
N GLY A 56 -5.36 -3.98 -0.16
CA GLY A 56 -5.61 -3.40 1.15
C GLY A 56 -4.51 -3.71 2.18
N VAL A 57 -3.33 -4.13 1.73
CA VAL A 57 -2.20 -4.44 2.62
C VAL A 57 -1.62 -3.12 3.13
N LEU A 58 -1.90 -2.82 4.39
CA LEU A 58 -1.29 -1.72 5.09
C LEU A 58 -0.02 -2.22 5.79
N PRO A 59 1.15 -1.61 5.52
CA PRO A 59 2.37 -1.97 6.23
C PRO A 59 2.24 -1.76 7.75
N GLU A 60 2.80 -2.67 8.54
CA GLU A 60 2.65 -2.71 10.00
C GLU A 60 3.06 -1.40 10.69
N GLU A 61 4.02 -0.65 10.11
CA GLU A 61 4.46 0.61 10.70
C GLU A 61 3.34 1.67 10.78
N PHE A 62 2.32 1.61 9.93
CA PHE A 62 1.24 2.58 9.95
C PHE A 62 0.29 2.37 11.13
N ASP A 63 0.00 1.12 11.49
CA ASP A 63 -0.87 0.84 12.63
C ASP A 63 -0.17 1.14 13.95
N ILE A 64 1.11 0.76 14.07
CA ILE A 64 1.94 1.13 15.24
C ILE A 64 2.04 2.65 15.37
N LYS A 65 2.16 3.38 14.26
CA LYS A 65 2.18 4.85 14.28
C LYS A 65 0.87 5.44 14.80
N LYS A 66 -0.29 4.92 14.38
CA LYS A 66 -1.59 5.36 14.91
C LYS A 66 -1.67 5.16 16.43
N GLU A 67 -1.23 4.00 16.91
CA GLU A 67 -1.18 3.72 18.35
C GLU A 67 -0.23 4.65 19.09
N LEU A 68 0.94 4.93 18.52
CA LEU A 68 1.92 5.85 19.08
C LEU A 68 1.37 7.27 19.18
N ASP A 69 0.70 7.76 18.13
CA ASP A 69 0.08 9.09 18.12
C ASP A 69 -1.06 9.18 19.15
N ALA A 70 -1.86 8.12 19.31
CA ALA A 70 -2.88 8.04 20.35
C ALA A 70 -2.27 8.03 21.75
N ALA A 71 -1.20 7.27 21.98
CA ALA A 71 -0.49 7.20 23.25
C ALA A 71 0.13 8.56 23.64
N ARG A 72 0.72 9.28 22.67
CA ARG A 72 1.27 10.63 22.88
C ARG A 72 0.19 11.64 23.24
N LYS A 73 -0.97 11.61 22.55
CA LYS A 73 -2.13 12.44 22.89
C LYS A 73 -2.65 12.14 24.30
N GLY A 74 -2.75 10.86 24.66
CA GLY A 74 -3.17 10.44 26.00
C GLY A 74 -2.21 10.93 27.09
N TYR A 75 -0.90 10.81 26.85
CA TYR A 75 0.13 11.30 27.78
C TYR A 75 0.03 12.80 28.07
N ALA A 76 -0.28 13.62 27.06
CA ALA A 76 -0.42 15.06 27.24
C ALA A 76 -1.56 15.45 28.21
N ALA A 77 -2.59 14.61 28.34
CA ALA A 77 -3.72 14.82 29.23
C ALA A 77 -3.50 14.27 30.66
N LEU A 78 -2.41 13.55 30.91
CA LEU A 78 -2.13 12.93 32.22
C LEU A 78 -1.47 13.91 33.19
N THR A 79 -2.03 14.01 34.39
CA THR A 79 -1.52 14.83 35.51
C THR A 79 -0.90 13.98 36.62
N ASP A 80 -1.34 12.73 36.77
CA ASP A 80 -0.83 11.80 37.78
C ASP A 80 0.61 11.31 37.43
N PRO A 81 1.59 11.43 38.35
CA PRO A 81 2.98 11.04 38.10
C PRO A 81 3.19 9.56 37.75
N GLU A 82 2.48 8.65 38.41
CA GLU A 82 2.62 7.21 38.16
C GLU A 82 1.99 6.82 36.81
N ALA A 83 0.80 7.35 36.50
CA ALA A 83 0.17 7.18 35.19
C ALA A 83 1.03 7.76 34.06
N ARG A 84 1.69 8.90 34.27
CA ARG A 84 2.63 9.49 33.30
C ARG A 84 3.84 8.59 33.06
N LYS A 85 4.40 7.99 34.10
CA LYS A 85 5.53 7.06 33.98
C LYS A 85 5.15 5.81 33.19
N ALA A 86 3.99 5.22 33.47
CA ALA A 86 3.47 4.08 32.72
C ALA A 86 3.19 4.43 31.24
N ALA A 87 2.61 5.60 30.98
CA ALA A 87 2.38 6.08 29.62
C ALA A 87 3.69 6.33 28.85
N MET A 88 4.73 6.87 29.49
CA MET A 88 6.06 7.02 28.87
C MET A 88 6.68 5.66 28.50
N ALA A 89 6.58 4.66 29.38
CA ALA A 89 7.07 3.31 29.08
C ALA A 89 6.36 2.70 27.85
N ARG A 90 5.03 2.89 27.74
CA ARG A 90 4.26 2.45 26.58
C ARG A 90 4.67 3.18 25.29
N ILE A 91 4.88 4.49 25.37
CA ILE A 91 5.35 5.29 24.21
C ILE A 91 6.72 4.78 23.75
N ALA A 92 7.65 4.52 24.66
CA ALA A 92 8.98 4.01 24.33
C ALA A 92 8.94 2.63 23.63
N ASP A 93 8.09 1.71 24.09
CA ASP A 93 7.90 0.40 23.44
C ASP A 93 7.31 0.55 22.03
N LEU A 94 6.28 1.40 21.86
CA LEU A 94 5.69 1.68 20.54
C LEU A 94 6.69 2.35 19.59
N GLU A 95 7.52 3.27 20.08
CA GLU A 95 8.58 3.90 19.28
C GLU A 95 9.63 2.88 18.83
N MET A 96 10.06 1.99 19.72
CA MET A 96 10.99 0.91 19.39
C MET A 96 10.42 0.03 18.26
N ARG A 97 9.18 -0.46 18.42
CA ARG A 97 8.52 -1.31 17.41
C ARG A 97 8.32 -0.60 16.09
N TYR A 98 7.93 0.67 16.11
CA TYR A 98 7.77 1.49 14.91
C TYR A 98 9.09 1.62 14.14
N ASN A 99 10.20 1.86 14.85
CA ASN A 99 11.52 1.96 14.22
C ASN A 99 11.97 0.62 13.62
N MET A 100 11.76 -0.49 14.34
CA MET A 100 12.05 -1.84 13.82
C MET A 100 11.27 -2.14 12.53
N ALA A 101 9.96 -1.86 12.51
CA ALA A 101 9.12 -2.05 11.33
C ALA A 101 9.59 -1.20 10.14
N ARG A 102 9.98 0.06 10.38
CA ARG A 102 10.54 0.93 9.34
C ARG A 102 11.87 0.44 8.80
N ASP A 103 12.74 -0.07 9.66
CA ASP A 103 14.04 -0.60 9.24
C ASP A 103 13.89 -1.90 8.45
N ALA A 104 12.98 -2.78 8.84
CA ALA A 104 12.61 -3.97 8.07
C ALA A 104 12.12 -3.59 6.66
N ARG A 105 11.25 -2.58 6.57
CA ARG A 105 10.78 -2.04 5.27
C ARG A 105 11.93 -1.48 4.43
N ARG A 106 12.83 -0.71 5.04
CA ARG A 106 14.00 -0.14 4.33
C ARG A 106 14.96 -1.22 3.84
N ALA A 107 15.17 -2.28 4.62
CA ALA A 107 15.99 -3.42 4.23
C ALA A 107 15.36 -4.19 3.07
N PHE A 108 14.03 -4.35 3.06
CA PHE A 108 13.31 -4.99 1.95
C PHE A 108 13.39 -4.19 0.63
N LEU A 109 13.46 -2.86 0.71
CA LEU A 109 13.50 -1.97 -0.45
C LEU A 109 14.91 -1.66 -0.97
N ARG A 110 15.96 -2.23 -0.36
CA ARG A 110 17.34 -2.14 -0.83
C ARG A 110 17.66 -3.29 -1.78
#